data_AF-A0A9C6WTK6-F1
#
_entry.id   AF-A0A9C6WTK6-F1
#
_cell.length_a   1.000
_cell.length_b   1.000
_cell.length_c   1.000
_cell.angle_alpha   90.00
_cell.angle_beta   90.00
_cell.angle_gamma   90.00
#
_symmetry.space_group_name_H-M   'P 1'
#
loop_
_entity.id
_entity.type
_entity.pdbx_description
1 polymer ?
#
loop_
_entity_poly.entity_id
_entity_poly.type
_entity_poly.pdbx_seq_one_letter_code
_entity_poly.pdbx_strand_id
1 'polypeptide(L)'
;MSLTAKVPHFHYVDEINCNALVELKTAFQKNNPYSDVKHTFLPILVKSLSMALTKYPSLNSCFKEDSMEVIFKGSHNIGVAMATPNGLVVPNIKNVQSLSILQKS
;
A
#
# COMPACT_ATOMS: atom_id res chain seq x y z
N MET A 1 -14.47 -13.31 -9.51
CA MET A 1 -14.66 -13.53 -8.06
C MET A 1 -14.88 -15.00 -7.68
N SER A 2 -14.60 -15.98 -8.55
CA SER A 2 -14.75 -17.41 -8.21
C SER A 2 -13.57 -17.96 -7.40
N LEU A 3 -12.35 -17.52 -7.69
CA LEU A 3 -11.14 -17.97 -6.99
C LEU A 3 -11.01 -17.42 -5.56
N THR A 4 -11.58 -16.24 -5.29
CA THR A 4 -11.58 -15.62 -3.95
C THR A 4 -12.42 -16.39 -2.94
N ALA A 5 -13.38 -17.21 -3.39
CA ALA A 5 -14.23 -18.03 -2.51
C ALA A 5 -13.46 -19.16 -1.81
N LYS A 6 -12.29 -19.54 -2.34
CA LYS A 6 -11.40 -20.54 -1.72
C LYS A 6 -10.62 -20.01 -0.53
N VAL A 7 -10.49 -18.68 -0.42
CA VAL A 7 -9.74 -18.04 0.66
C VAL A 7 -10.71 -17.74 1.81
N PRO A 8 -10.50 -18.29 3.02
CA PRO A 8 -11.31 -17.92 4.18
C PRO A 8 -10.99 -16.47 4.57
N HIS A 9 -11.94 -15.56 4.35
CA HIS A 9 -11.75 -14.14 4.62
C HIS A 9 -11.96 -13.83 6.11
N PHE A 10 -10.90 -13.37 6.76
CA PHE A 10 -10.97 -12.78 8.09
C PHE A 10 -10.97 -11.25 7.96
N HIS A 11 -11.87 -10.58 8.68
CA HIS A 11 -11.99 -9.13 8.66
C HIS A 11 -11.69 -8.58 10.05
N TYR A 12 -10.76 -7.63 10.11
CA TYR A 12 -10.45 -6.85 11.30
C TYR A 12 -10.53 -5.37 10.94
N VAL A 13 -11.18 -4.59 11.80
CA VAL A 13 -11.42 -3.15 11.61
C VAL A 13 -10.99 -2.45 12.89
N ASP A 14 -10.32 -1.32 12.72
CA ASP A 14 -9.88 -0.46 13.81
C ASP A 14 -9.98 1.01 13.39
N GLU A 15 -10.05 1.91 14.37
CA GLU A 15 -10.13 3.35 14.17
C GLU A 15 -8.82 4.02 14.57
N ILE A 16 -8.31 4.91 13.72
CA ILE A 16 -7.02 5.57 13.95
C ILE A 16 -7.19 7.09 13.92
N ASN A 17 -6.67 7.76 14.96
CA ASN A 17 -6.61 9.21 14.99
C ASN A 17 -5.59 9.72 13.95
N CYS A 18 -6.05 10.50 12.98
CA CYS A 18 -5.24 10.99 11.86
C CYS A 18 -4.71 12.43 12.05
N ASN A 19 -4.79 13.03 13.24
CA ASN A 19 -4.41 14.44 13.44
C ASN A 19 -2.94 14.69 13.05
N ALA A 20 -2.02 13.86 13.56
CA ALA A 20 -0.59 13.95 13.23
C ALA A 20 -0.31 13.72 11.73
N LEU A 21 -1.13 12.90 11.07
CA LEU A 21 -1.01 12.62 9.64
C LEU A 21 -1.48 13.82 8.79
N VAL A 22 -2.48 14.57 9.25
CA VAL A 22 -2.91 15.84 8.64
C VAL A 22 -1.85 16.92 8.80
N GLU A 23 -1.22 17.01 9.97
CA GLU A 23 -0.10 17.93 10.22
C GLU A 23 1.08 17.63 9.31
N LEU A 24 1.49 16.36 9.20
CA LEU A 24 2.55 15.91 8.29
C LEU A 24 2.26 16.28 6.84
N LYS A 25 1.03 16.03 6.36
CA LYS A 25 0.63 16.44 5.00
C LYS A 25 0.80 17.95 4.81
N THR A 26 0.38 18.75 5.78
CA THR A 26 0.47 20.21 5.71
C THR A 26 1.93 20.68 5.69
N ALA A 27 2.79 20.04 6.48
CA ALA A 27 4.23 20.31 6.48
C ALA A 27 4.89 19.97 5.13
N PHE A 28 4.54 18.83 4.52
CA PHE A 28 5.04 18.47 3.18
C PHE A 28 4.56 19.42 2.08
N GLN A 29 3.31 19.89 2.17
CA GLN A 29 2.78 20.90 1.24
C GLN A 29 3.54 22.23 1.33
N LYS A 30 3.89 22.68 2.54
CA LYS A 30 4.65 23.92 2.76
C LYS A 30 6.10 23.82 2.27
N ASN A 31 6.75 22.69 2.53
CA ASN A 31 8.15 22.46 2.16
C ASN A 31 8.31 21.89 0.75
N ASN A 32 7.36 22.12 -0.15
CA ASN A 32 7.35 21.48 -1.45
C ASN A 32 8.16 22.28 -2.50
N PRO A 33 9.32 21.76 -2.97
CA PRO A 33 10.09 22.40 -4.03
C PRO A 33 9.50 22.18 -5.44
N TYR A 34 8.49 21.32 -5.60
CA TYR A 34 7.89 20.98 -6.90
C TYR A 34 6.39 21.29 -6.91
N SER A 35 5.98 22.41 -7.50
CA SER A 35 4.57 22.88 -7.53
C SER A 35 3.57 21.87 -8.11
N ASP A 36 4.04 20.94 -8.94
CA ASP A 36 3.17 20.11 -9.77
C ASP A 36 2.80 18.77 -9.12
N VAL A 37 3.34 18.45 -7.93
CA VAL A 37 3.04 17.20 -7.23
C VAL A 37 1.94 17.41 -6.19
N LYS A 38 0.80 16.73 -6.39
CA LYS A 38 -0.29 16.72 -5.40
C LYS A 38 0.08 15.85 -4.19
N HIS A 39 0.31 16.50 -3.06
CA HIS A 39 0.49 15.82 -1.77
C HIS A 39 -0.83 15.29 -1.23
N THR A 40 -1.02 13.98 -1.37
CA THR A 40 -2.15 13.24 -0.80
C THR A 40 -1.70 12.40 0.39
N PHE A 41 -2.64 11.76 1.08
CA PHE A 41 -2.32 10.84 2.19
C PHE A 41 -1.80 9.48 1.71
N LEU A 42 -2.08 9.11 0.46
CA LEU A 42 -1.80 7.78 -0.08
C LEU A 42 -0.31 7.40 -0.01
N PRO A 43 0.67 8.25 -0.39
CA PRO A 43 2.10 7.92 -0.29
C PRO A 43 2.55 7.61 1.14
N ILE A 44 1.98 8.32 2.13
CA ILE A 44 2.27 8.09 3.55
C ILE A 44 1.73 6.72 3.97
N LEU A 45 0.48 6.41 3.63
CA LEU A 45 -0.14 5.12 3.96
C LEU A 45 0.57 3.94 3.30
N VAL A 46 0.93 4.08 2.02
CA VAL A 46 1.67 3.07 1.25
C VAL A 46 3.05 2.81 1.86
N LYS A 47 3.77 3.86 2.29
CA LYS A 47 5.07 3.69 2.95
C LYS A 47 4.93 3.07 4.34
N SER A 48 3.96 3.51 5.15
CA SER A 48 3.68 2.92 6.45
C SER A 48 3.31 1.43 6.34
N LEU A 49 2.50 1.06 5.35
CA LEU A 49 2.20 -0.34 5.05
C LEU A 49 3.46 -1.12 4.69
N SER A 50 4.32 -0.58 3.81
CA SER A 50 5.60 -1.21 3.48
C SER A 50 6.46 -1.44 4.73
N MET A 51 6.49 -0.51 5.68
CA MET A 51 7.24 -0.69 6.95
C MET A 51 6.62 -1.79 7.83
N ALA A 52 5.29 -1.90 7.85
CA ALA A 52 4.61 -2.97 8.55
C ALA A 52 4.90 -4.34 7.91
N LEU A 53 4.91 -4.43 6.58
CA LEU A 53 5.25 -5.66 5.85
C LEU A 53 6.70 -6.11 6.10
N THR A 54 7.64 -5.18 6.32
CA THR A 54 9.01 -5.55 6.75
C THR A 54 9.01 -6.23 8.12
N LYS A 55 8.16 -5.80 9.06
CA LYS A 55 8.06 -6.40 10.40
C LYS A 55 7.27 -7.72 10.38
N TYR A 56 6.28 -7.82 9.50
CA TYR A 56 5.37 -8.96 9.37
C TYR A 56 5.39 -9.51 7.94
N PRO A 57 6.47 -10.19 7.52
CA PRO A 57 6.65 -10.66 6.15
C PRO A 57 5.62 -11.72 5.72
N SER A 58 4.97 -12.39 6.67
CA SER A 58 3.87 -13.33 6.41
C SER A 58 2.69 -12.67 5.70
N LEU A 59 2.46 -11.37 5.92
CA LEU A 59 1.39 -10.63 5.23
C LEU A 59 1.70 -10.37 3.76
N ASN A 60 2.98 -10.38 3.35
CA ASN A 60 3.41 -10.27 1.95
C ASN A 60 3.76 -11.64 1.34
N SER A 61 2.98 -12.67 1.70
CA SER A 61 3.18 -14.03 1.20
C SER A 61 2.02 -14.50 0.32
N CYS A 62 2.23 -15.61 -0.39
CA CYS A 62 1.20 -16.25 -1.20
C CYS A 62 1.23 -17.75 -0.95
N PHE A 63 0.07 -18.32 -0.60
CA PHE A 63 -0.10 -19.75 -0.47
C PHE A 63 -0.34 -20.38 -1.84
N LYS A 64 0.44 -21.42 -2.17
CA LYS A 64 0.32 -22.16 -3.42
C LYS A 64 -0.35 -23.50 -3.13
N GLU A 65 -1.62 -23.63 -3.54
CA GLU A 65 -2.43 -24.82 -3.27
C GLU A 65 -1.79 -26.11 -3.83
N ASP A 66 -1.20 -26.07 -5.05
CA ASP A 66 -0.65 -27.24 -5.72
C ASP A 66 0.55 -27.87 -4.99
N SER A 67 1.37 -27.05 -4.36
CA SER A 67 2.61 -27.47 -3.69
C SER A 67 2.47 -27.47 -2.17
N MET A 68 1.34 -27.00 -1.63
CA MET A 68 1.11 -26.74 -0.20
C MET A 68 2.22 -25.88 0.45
N GLU A 69 2.77 -24.93 -0.29
CA GLU A 69 3.89 -24.09 0.12
C GLU A 69 3.45 -22.63 0.31
N VAL A 70 4.10 -21.94 1.25
CA VAL A 70 3.95 -20.49 1.44
C VAL A 70 5.17 -19.78 0.84
N ILE A 71 4.93 -18.95 -0.17
CA ILE A 71 5.97 -18.18 -0.85
C ILE A 71 6.04 -16.78 -0.24
N PHE A 72 7.15 -16.48 0.42
CA PHE A 72 7.44 -15.14 0.95
C PHE A 72 8.04 -14.25 -0.14
N LYS A 73 7.54 -13.03 -0.28
CA LYS A 73 8.03 -12.06 -1.28
C LYS A 73 8.81 -10.94 -0.58
N GLY A 74 10.07 -10.75 -0.98
CA GLY A 74 10.91 -9.66 -0.46
C GLY A 74 10.57 -8.28 -1.05
N SER A 75 10.08 -8.23 -2.28
CA SER A 75 9.66 -6.97 -2.91
C SER A 75 8.26 -6.57 -2.46
N HIS A 76 8.10 -5.31 -2.05
CA HIS A 76 6.80 -4.74 -1.70
C HIS A 76 6.19 -4.06 -2.92
N ASN A 77 5.37 -4.81 -3.66
CA ASN A 77 4.62 -4.31 -4.80
C ASN A 77 3.17 -4.05 -4.37
N ILE A 78 2.86 -2.80 -4.00
CA ILE A 78 1.59 -2.47 -3.36
C ILE A 78 0.57 -2.03 -4.43
N GLY A 79 -0.54 -2.77 -4.52
CA GLY A 79 -1.65 -2.45 -5.40
C GLY A 79 -2.47 -1.27 -4.88
N VAL A 80 -2.83 -0.35 -5.76
CA VAL A 80 -3.72 0.78 -5.45
C VAL A 80 -4.98 0.63 -6.30
N ALA A 81 -6.11 0.32 -5.66
CA ALA A 81 -7.37 0.23 -6.36
C ALA A 81 -7.89 1.64 -6.70
N MET A 82 -8.11 1.90 -7.99
CA MET A 82 -8.56 3.19 -8.50
C MET A 82 -9.80 3.02 -9.39
N ALA A 83 -10.82 3.82 -9.11
CA ALA A 83 -12.00 3.91 -9.96
C ALA A 83 -11.68 4.80 -11.17
N THR A 84 -11.95 4.28 -12.37
CA THR A 84 -11.85 5.02 -13.63
C THR A 84 -13.21 5.04 -14.32
N PRO A 85 -13.46 5.93 -15.29
CA PRO A 85 -14.71 5.92 -16.07
C PRO A 85 -14.97 4.57 -16.75
N ASN A 86 -13.93 3.81 -17.06
CA ASN A 86 -14.01 2.50 -17.73
C ASN A 86 -14.08 1.33 -16.74
N GLY A 87 -14.18 1.59 -15.43
CA GLY A 87 -14.26 0.58 -14.38
C GLY A 87 -13.11 0.64 -13.36
N LEU A 88 -13.02 -0.39 -12.53
CA LEU A 88 -12.01 -0.53 -11.48
C LEU A 88 -10.68 -1.05 -12.08
N VAL A 89 -9.59 -0.32 -11.85
CA VAL A 89 -8.24 -0.73 -12.23
C VAL A 89 -7.37 -0.79 -10.97
N VAL A 90 -6.43 -1.73 -10.92
CA VAL A 90 -5.51 -1.91 -9.78
C VAL A 90 -4.06 -1.91 -10.28
N PRO A 91 -3.46 -0.73 -10.56
CA PRO A 91 -2.02 -0.63 -10.73
C PRO A 91 -1.28 -0.98 -9.43
N ASN A 92 0.01 -1.29 -9.53
CA ASN A 92 0.85 -1.52 -8.37
C ASN A 92 2.13 -0.68 -8.43
N ILE A 93 2.50 -0.13 -7.29
CA ILE A 93 3.75 0.62 -7.09
C ILE A 93 4.84 -0.40 -6.75
N LYS A 94 5.91 -0.43 -7.55
CA LYS A 94 6.98 -1.41 -7.42
C LYS A 94 7.98 -1.01 -6.34
N ASN A 95 8.48 -2.00 -5.60
CA ASN A 95 9.59 -1.86 -4.65
C ASN A 95 9.45 -0.70 -3.65
N VAL A 96 8.28 -0.55 -3.04
CA VAL A 96 7.96 0.54 -2.10
C VAL A 96 8.94 0.61 -0.92
N GLN A 97 9.54 -0.51 -0.53
CA GLN A 97 10.54 -0.56 0.53
C GLN A 97 11.73 0.37 0.26
N SER A 98 12.11 0.54 -1.02
CA SER A 98 13.23 1.37 -1.46
C SER A 98 12.83 2.80 -1.85
N LEU A 99 11.54 3.11 -1.88
CA LEU A 99 11.04 4.43 -2.28
C LEU A 99 10.93 5.38 -1.06
N SER A 100 11.21 6.66 -1.26
CA SER A 100 10.87 7.71 -0.28
C SER A 100 9.45 8.24 -0.51
N ILE A 101 8.84 8.84 0.51
CA ILE A 101 7.46 9.37 0.45
C ILE A 101 7.34 10.50 -0.60
N LEU A 102 8.41 11.27 -0.80
CA LEU A 102 8.47 12.38 -1.76
C LEU A 102 9.00 11.95 -3.13
N GLN A 103 9.28 10.66 -3.33
CA GLN A 103 9.83 10.17 -4.58
C GLN A 103 8.78 10.26 -5.68
N LYS A 104 9.18 10.84 -6.81
CA LYS A 104 8.32 10.94 -7.99
C LYS A 104 8.09 9.53 -8.56
N SER A 105 6.81 9.15 -8.66
CA SER A 105 6.37 7.95 -9.39
C SER A 105 6.51 8.14 -10.90
#